data_AF-A0A7J6TGS4-F1
#
_entry.id   AF-A0A7J6TGS4-F1
#
_cell.length_a   1.000
_cell.length_b   1.000
_cell.length_c   1.000
_cell.angle_alpha   90.00
_cell.angle_beta   90.00
_cell.angle_gamma   90.00
#
_symmetry.space_group_name_H-M   'P 1'
#
loop_
_entity.id
_entity.type
_entity.pdbx_description
1 polymer ?
#
loop_
_entity_poly.entity_id
_entity_poly.type
_entity_poly.pdbx_seq_one_letter_code
_entity_poly.pdbx_strand_id
1 'polypeptide(L)'
;TMERKASYIRLQAEETQPCGMKADNMRGEIQDHGRANVMGAVNMQGNRFATTQDIRSLQQRASRYAREAGGVPPLPRGLVNSDQFREETHRNIESLGQKTLNGSDFLAFNSAAEGMALFISSECRAAFGHCSKYFVDATFRVCPHPFRQLLTCSGQYGQQSVPLFWCLMSSKSAAAYRLAFREVNRVVTAQTGDCRLGGSVMTDFEEGLRGALRAEFAADLAVDSLRGCVFHLHKSWYSHLRSLGLEACYREEQTAAAGYSDENRWLHSCFGLCCLNPDEVRNAWVVLRAVAPRNNDAIQSFIEYLEANYVLEGSTMKFE
;
A
#
# COMPACT_ATOMS: atom_id res chain seq x y z
N THR A 1 9.77 12.98 -38.58
CA THR A 1 10.65 13.88 -37.81
C THR A 1 10.16 13.96 -36.37
N MET A 2 11.07 14.09 -35.39
CA MET A 2 10.71 14.22 -33.96
C MET A 2 9.70 15.35 -33.70
N GLU A 3 9.68 16.38 -34.54
CA GLU A 3 8.70 17.47 -34.49
C GLU A 3 7.25 17.02 -34.73
N ARG A 4 7.00 15.95 -35.49
CA ARG A 4 5.65 15.39 -35.69
C ARG A 4 5.13 14.60 -34.48
N LYS A 5 6.01 14.09 -33.61
CA LYS A 5 5.61 13.39 -32.37
C LYS A 5 5.41 14.38 -31.21
N ALA A 6 6.19 15.45 -31.15
CA ALA A 6 6.00 16.54 -30.18
C ALA A 6 4.70 17.34 -30.43
N SER A 7 4.31 17.51 -31.70
CA SER A 7 3.04 18.17 -32.07
C SER A 7 1.80 17.33 -31.71
N TYR A 8 1.89 15.99 -31.75
CA TYR A 8 0.78 15.11 -31.35
C TYR A 8 0.50 15.17 -29.84
N ILE A 9 1.55 15.35 -29.02
CA ILE A 9 1.42 15.53 -27.56
C ILE A 9 0.88 16.93 -27.22
N ARG A 10 1.20 17.96 -28.01
CA ARG A 10 0.60 19.31 -27.85
C ARG A 10 -0.88 19.35 -28.25
N LEU A 11 -1.26 18.68 -29.35
CA LEU A 11 -2.65 18.64 -29.81
C LEU A 11 -3.60 17.97 -28.79
N GLN A 12 -3.14 16.93 -28.09
CA GLN A 12 -3.94 16.27 -27.03
C GLN A 12 -4.10 17.14 -25.77
N ALA A 13 -3.20 18.11 -25.54
CA ALA A 13 -3.29 19.05 -24.42
C ALA A 13 -4.19 20.26 -24.74
N GLU A 14 -4.39 20.58 -26.02
CA GLU A 14 -5.21 21.72 -26.46
C GLU A 14 -6.70 21.36 -26.68
N GLU A 15 -7.05 20.08 -26.82
CA GLU A 15 -8.45 19.62 -26.99
C GLU A 15 -9.23 19.44 -25.67
N THR A 16 -8.63 19.62 -24.50
CA THR A 16 -9.39 19.72 -23.25
C THR A 16 -9.92 21.14 -23.05
N GLN A 17 -11.14 21.39 -23.53
CA GLN A 17 -11.88 22.60 -23.18
C GLN A 17 -11.98 22.78 -21.65
N PRO A 18 -11.77 24.00 -21.13
CA PRO A 18 -11.86 24.27 -19.71
C PRO A 18 -13.33 24.40 -19.29
N CYS A 19 -13.84 23.46 -18.51
CA CYS A 19 -15.07 23.68 -17.75
C CYS A 19 -14.76 24.72 -16.67
N GLY A 20 -15.14 25.97 -16.95
CA GLY A 20 -14.99 27.07 -16.01
C GLY A 20 -15.86 26.88 -14.78
N MET A 21 -15.23 26.79 -13.61
CA MET A 21 -15.79 27.26 -12.36
C MET A 21 -14.77 28.15 -11.66
N LYS A 22 -15.18 29.42 -11.46
CA LYS A 22 -14.40 30.49 -10.84
C LYS A 22 -14.10 30.16 -9.38
N ALA A 23 -12.89 30.52 -8.95
CA ALA A 23 -12.30 30.24 -7.64
C ALA A 23 -12.83 31.10 -6.47
N ASP A 24 -14.04 31.67 -6.56
CA ASP A 24 -14.49 32.72 -5.61
C ASP A 24 -15.61 32.33 -4.62
N ASN A 25 -16.04 31.06 -4.53
CA ASN A 25 -17.16 30.66 -3.66
C ASN A 25 -16.84 29.58 -2.60
N MET A 26 -15.67 29.65 -1.96
CA MET A 26 -15.35 28.74 -0.83
C MET A 26 -14.66 29.45 0.34
N ARG A 27 -15.14 30.65 0.72
CA ARG A 27 -14.67 31.36 1.92
C ARG A 27 -15.76 31.86 2.88
N GLY A 28 -17.00 31.41 2.73
CA GLY A 28 -18.04 31.71 3.71
C GLY A 28 -19.17 30.72 3.61
N GLU A 29 -19.09 29.63 4.39
CA GLU A 29 -20.22 28.78 4.87
C GLU A 29 -19.67 27.49 5.49
N ILE A 30 -18.75 27.60 6.47
CA ILE A 30 -18.59 26.57 7.52
C ILE A 30 -18.38 27.34 8.84
N GLN A 31 -19.35 28.20 9.16
CA GLN A 31 -19.61 28.58 10.53
C GLN A 31 -20.81 27.74 10.98
N ASP A 32 -20.53 26.94 12.00
CA ASP A 32 -21.48 26.58 13.04
C ASP A 32 -22.76 25.86 12.58
N HIS A 33 -22.70 24.54 12.38
CA HIS A 33 -23.79 23.62 12.73
C HIS A 33 -23.24 22.20 12.86
N GLY A 34 -23.24 21.65 14.08
CA GLY A 34 -23.00 20.22 14.30
C GLY A 34 -22.20 19.81 15.54
N ARG A 35 -22.17 20.60 16.62
CA ARG A 35 -22.01 20.01 17.97
C ARG A 35 -23.30 19.23 18.28
N ALA A 36 -23.42 18.02 17.75
CA ALA A 36 -24.44 17.08 18.16
C ALA A 36 -23.90 16.21 19.30
N ASN A 37 -24.56 16.36 20.44
CA ASN A 37 -24.37 15.62 21.68
C ASN A 37 -24.45 14.11 21.40
N VAL A 38 -23.39 13.35 21.70
CA VAL A 38 -23.37 11.88 21.50
C VAL A 38 -24.10 11.23 22.67
N MET A 39 -25.43 11.30 22.64
CA MET A 39 -26.33 10.50 23.48
C MET A 39 -27.63 10.34 22.69
N GLY A 40 -27.78 9.18 22.04
CA GLY A 40 -29.03 8.75 21.39
C GLY A 40 -28.92 8.55 19.88
N ALA A 41 -28.85 7.29 19.45
CA ALA A 41 -29.64 6.71 18.35
C ALA A 41 -29.00 5.40 17.88
N VAL A 42 -29.31 4.30 18.58
CA VAL A 42 -29.53 3.03 17.91
C VAL A 42 -30.97 3.07 17.44
N ASN A 43 -31.24 3.34 16.16
CA ASN A 43 -32.45 2.81 15.54
C ASN A 43 -32.35 2.72 14.02
N MET A 44 -33.10 1.74 13.51
CA MET A 44 -33.14 1.18 12.18
C MET A 44 -33.49 2.17 11.05
N GLN A 45 -33.13 1.74 9.83
CA GLN A 45 -33.56 2.18 8.50
C GLN A 45 -32.67 3.24 7.80
N GLY A 46 -32.04 2.81 6.71
CA GLY A 46 -31.55 3.70 5.64
C GLY A 46 -30.03 3.83 5.50
N ASN A 47 -29.29 2.73 5.31
CA ASN A 47 -27.87 2.82 4.98
C ASN A 47 -27.70 3.01 3.45
N ARG A 48 -27.63 4.26 3.00
CA ARG A 48 -27.16 4.62 1.64
C ARG A 48 -25.81 5.34 1.77
N PHE A 49 -24.78 4.63 1.31
CA PHE A 49 -23.41 5.06 0.98
C PHE A 49 -22.54 5.63 2.11
N ALA A 50 -22.01 4.74 2.95
CA ALA A 50 -20.70 4.98 3.56
C ALA A 50 -19.62 4.62 2.52
N THR A 51 -18.74 5.56 2.17
CA THR A 51 -17.59 5.28 1.31
C THR A 51 -16.56 4.43 2.07
N THR A 52 -15.65 3.74 1.37
CA THR A 52 -14.56 2.99 2.00
C THR A 52 -13.67 3.87 2.88
N GLN A 53 -13.59 5.17 2.54
CA GLN A 53 -12.91 6.19 3.30
C GLN A 53 -13.67 6.57 4.58
N ASP A 54 -15.01 6.58 4.55
CA ASP A 54 -15.85 6.80 5.74
C ASP A 54 -15.71 5.66 6.73
N ILE A 55 -15.74 4.40 6.26
CA ILE A 55 -15.58 3.22 7.12
C ILE A 55 -14.17 3.18 7.73
N ARG A 56 -13.12 3.44 6.95
CA ARG A 56 -11.74 3.52 7.48
C ARG A 56 -11.56 4.69 8.45
N SER A 57 -12.18 5.83 8.17
CA SER A 57 -12.13 6.99 9.05
C SER A 57 -12.94 6.77 10.32
N LEU A 58 -14.04 6.01 10.27
CA LEU A 58 -14.84 5.63 11.43
C LEU A 58 -14.13 4.57 12.27
N GLN A 59 -13.48 3.57 11.66
CA GLN A 59 -12.68 2.58 12.38
C GLN A 59 -11.43 3.22 13.00
N GLN A 60 -10.71 4.05 12.26
CA GLN A 60 -9.56 4.79 12.80
C GLN A 60 -9.97 5.82 13.86
N ARG A 61 -11.17 6.42 13.74
CA ARG A 61 -11.73 7.27 14.79
C ARG A 61 -12.17 6.45 15.99
N ALA A 62 -12.81 5.29 15.83
CA ALA A 62 -13.21 4.42 16.93
C ALA A 62 -12.00 3.85 17.69
N SER A 63 -10.95 3.42 16.97
CA SER A 63 -9.70 2.96 17.58
C SER A 63 -8.89 4.11 18.20
N ARG A 64 -8.96 5.33 17.66
CA ARG A 64 -8.39 6.53 18.30
C ARG A 64 -9.20 6.94 19.52
N TYR A 65 -10.52 7.01 19.45
CA TYR A 65 -11.42 7.25 20.57
C TYR A 65 -11.21 6.20 21.68
N ALA A 66 -11.06 4.91 21.37
CA ALA A 66 -10.76 3.90 22.38
C ALA A 66 -9.41 4.14 23.10
N ARG A 67 -8.45 4.81 22.44
CA ARG A 67 -7.14 5.15 23.00
C ARG A 67 -7.07 6.55 23.62
N GLU A 68 -7.87 7.48 23.14
CA GLU A 68 -7.92 8.89 23.54
C GLU A 68 -9.00 9.17 24.59
N ALA A 69 -10.06 8.37 24.69
CA ALA A 69 -11.17 8.56 25.62
C ALA A 69 -10.87 8.15 27.07
N GLY A 70 -9.59 8.01 27.46
CA GLY A 70 -9.12 8.00 28.86
C GLY A 70 -9.68 6.95 29.82
N GLY A 71 -10.56 6.05 29.38
CA GLY A 71 -11.33 5.15 30.26
C GLY A 71 -10.87 3.70 30.27
N VAL A 72 -10.02 3.28 29.34
CA VAL A 72 -9.44 1.93 29.34
C VAL A 72 -7.96 2.07 29.66
N PRO A 73 -7.50 1.65 30.85
CA PRO A 73 -6.08 1.68 31.16
C PRO A 73 -5.33 0.85 30.09
N PRO A 74 -4.17 1.32 29.60
CA PRO A 74 -3.39 0.55 28.66
C PRO A 74 -3.05 -0.80 29.29
N LEU A 75 -3.23 -1.88 28.54
CA LEU A 75 -2.96 -3.21 29.05
C LEU A 75 -1.51 -3.27 29.59
N PRO A 76 -1.29 -3.85 30.79
CA PRO A 76 0.05 -3.89 31.39
C PRO A 76 1.06 -4.53 30.45
N ARG A 77 2.19 -3.85 30.18
CA ARG A 77 3.23 -4.33 29.26
C ARG A 77 3.74 -5.75 29.56
N GLY A 78 3.82 -6.12 30.84
CA GLY A 78 4.20 -7.48 31.26
C GLY A 78 3.16 -8.54 30.95
N LEU A 79 1.86 -8.19 31.02
CA LEU A 79 0.77 -9.09 30.68
C LEU A 79 0.76 -9.36 29.18
N VAL A 80 0.81 -8.31 28.37
CA VAL A 80 0.60 -8.43 26.93
C VAL A 80 1.77 -9.01 26.14
N ASN A 81 2.98 -8.96 26.71
CA ASN A 81 4.15 -9.64 26.16
C ASN A 81 4.35 -11.05 26.75
N SER A 82 3.44 -11.53 27.60
CA SER A 82 3.53 -12.88 28.16
C SER A 82 3.07 -13.94 27.14
N ASP A 83 3.69 -15.12 27.21
CA ASP A 83 3.24 -16.28 26.43
C ASP A 83 1.79 -16.64 26.75
N GLN A 84 1.39 -16.51 28.02
CA GLN A 84 0.01 -16.75 28.45
C GLN A 84 -1.01 -15.85 27.73
N PHE A 85 -0.73 -14.56 27.57
CA PHE A 85 -1.63 -13.64 26.86
C PHE A 85 -1.71 -13.98 25.38
N ARG A 86 -0.59 -14.39 24.77
CA ARG A 86 -0.57 -14.85 23.38
C ARG A 86 -1.41 -16.12 23.22
N GLU A 87 -1.19 -17.12 24.04
CA GLU A 87 -1.97 -18.37 24.05
C GLU A 87 -3.47 -18.13 24.26
N GLU A 88 -3.83 -17.27 25.20
CA GLU A 88 -5.23 -16.88 25.44
C GLU A 88 -5.83 -16.17 24.22
N THR A 89 -5.09 -15.26 23.60
CA THR A 89 -5.55 -14.57 22.38
C THR A 89 -5.82 -15.55 21.24
N HIS A 90 -4.92 -16.51 21.02
CA HIS A 90 -5.10 -17.54 19.99
C HIS A 90 -6.26 -18.48 20.29
N ARG A 91 -6.46 -18.89 21.56
CA ARG A 91 -7.65 -19.65 21.99
C ARG A 91 -8.95 -18.87 21.76
N ASN A 92 -8.94 -17.55 22.00
CA ASN A 92 -10.09 -16.69 21.76
C ASN A 92 -10.40 -16.55 20.27
N ILE A 93 -9.37 -16.47 19.41
CA ILE A 93 -9.56 -16.47 17.94
C ILE A 93 -10.29 -17.75 17.49
N GLU A 94 -9.89 -18.91 18.03
CA GLU A 94 -10.55 -20.20 17.75
C GLU A 94 -11.99 -20.25 18.29
N SER A 95 -12.20 -19.86 19.54
CA SER A 95 -13.51 -19.98 20.22
C SER A 95 -14.59 -19.08 19.61
N LEU A 96 -14.20 -17.97 19.00
CA LEU A 96 -15.11 -17.08 18.28
C LEU A 96 -15.72 -17.72 17.02
N GLY A 97 -15.22 -18.88 16.57
CA GLY A 97 -15.79 -19.62 15.45
C GLY A 97 -15.85 -18.78 14.17
N GLN A 98 -14.70 -18.22 13.77
CA GLN A 98 -14.59 -17.21 12.70
C GLN A 98 -15.22 -17.70 11.40
N LYS A 99 -16.44 -17.24 11.12
CA LYS A 99 -17.16 -17.44 9.87
C LYS A 99 -17.17 -16.17 9.03
N THR A 100 -17.23 -16.34 7.73
CA THR A 100 -17.59 -15.28 6.80
C THR A 100 -19.07 -14.89 6.94
N LEU A 101 -19.50 -13.80 6.29
CA LEU A 101 -20.90 -13.34 6.32
C LEU A 101 -21.88 -14.36 5.71
N ASN A 102 -21.41 -15.26 4.85
CA ASN A 102 -22.18 -16.37 4.29
C ASN A 102 -22.04 -17.68 5.07
N GLY A 103 -21.36 -17.68 6.23
CA GLY A 103 -21.25 -18.83 7.12
C GLY A 103 -20.12 -19.82 6.82
N SER A 104 -19.28 -19.55 5.82
CA SER A 104 -18.10 -20.36 5.47
C SER A 104 -16.99 -20.20 6.50
N ASP A 105 -16.16 -21.22 6.69
CA ASP A 105 -14.97 -21.14 7.55
C ASP A 105 -14.00 -20.07 7.05
N PHE A 106 -13.53 -19.22 7.96
CA PHE A 106 -12.61 -18.13 7.60
C PHE A 106 -11.22 -18.30 8.19
N LEU A 107 -11.09 -18.84 9.42
CA LEU A 107 -9.80 -19.14 10.03
C LEU A 107 -9.22 -20.43 9.44
N ALA A 108 -8.07 -20.34 8.78
CA ALA A 108 -7.44 -21.46 8.08
C ALA A 108 -6.20 -22.02 8.82
N PHE A 109 -5.51 -21.18 9.58
CA PHE A 109 -4.38 -21.57 10.42
C PHE A 109 -4.31 -20.65 11.64
N ASN A 110 -4.01 -21.22 12.81
CA ASN A 110 -3.87 -20.49 14.05
C ASN A 110 -2.79 -21.17 14.90
N SER A 111 -1.75 -20.44 15.28
CA SER A 111 -0.67 -20.98 16.11
C SER A 111 -0.14 -19.92 17.06
N ALA A 112 -0.34 -20.17 18.35
CA ALA A 112 0.22 -19.33 19.41
C ALA A 112 1.75 -19.37 19.43
N ALA A 113 2.33 -20.56 19.23
CA ALA A 113 3.78 -20.77 19.20
C ALA A 113 4.45 -19.90 18.13
N GLU A 114 3.87 -19.89 16.93
CA GLU A 114 4.33 -19.07 15.80
C GLU A 114 3.85 -17.61 15.88
N GLY A 115 2.90 -17.32 16.77
CA GLY A 115 2.26 -16.01 16.90
C GLY A 115 1.56 -15.58 15.61
N MET A 116 0.87 -16.51 14.95
CA MET A 116 0.29 -16.33 13.62
C MET A 116 -1.15 -16.82 13.52
N ALA A 117 -2.01 -16.04 12.88
CA ALA A 117 -3.37 -16.44 12.51
C ALA A 117 -3.66 -16.05 11.06
N LEU A 118 -3.96 -17.04 10.22
CA LEU A 118 -4.27 -16.89 8.80
C LEU A 118 -5.77 -17.06 8.56
N PHE A 119 -6.35 -16.07 7.88
CA PHE A 119 -7.74 -16.02 7.50
C PHE A 119 -7.86 -16.05 5.98
N ILE A 120 -8.50 -17.10 5.47
CA ILE A 120 -8.76 -17.31 4.04
C ILE A 120 -9.95 -18.25 3.89
N SER A 121 -11.04 -17.77 3.29
CA SER A 121 -12.25 -18.55 3.06
C SER A 121 -12.07 -19.55 1.93
N SER A 122 -12.95 -20.54 1.84
CA SER A 122 -12.93 -21.54 0.76
C SER A 122 -13.07 -20.90 -0.63
N GLU A 123 -13.90 -19.88 -0.76
CA GLU A 123 -14.09 -19.15 -2.03
C GLU A 123 -12.81 -18.40 -2.43
N CYS A 124 -12.12 -17.78 -1.47
CA CYS A 124 -10.84 -17.12 -1.71
C CYS A 124 -9.74 -18.12 -2.09
N ARG A 125 -9.71 -19.32 -1.49
CA ARG A 125 -8.78 -20.40 -1.89
C ARG A 125 -9.03 -20.83 -3.33
N ALA A 126 -10.30 -21.00 -3.71
CA ALA A 126 -10.68 -21.34 -5.08
C ALA A 126 -10.29 -20.23 -6.07
N ALA A 127 -10.47 -18.96 -5.71
CA ALA A 127 -10.14 -17.83 -6.56
C ALA A 127 -8.62 -17.57 -6.69
N PHE A 128 -7.81 -18.07 -5.75
CA PHE A 128 -6.38 -17.72 -5.64
C PHE A 128 -5.62 -17.97 -6.95
N GLY A 129 -5.71 -19.17 -7.52
CA GLY A 129 -5.00 -19.57 -8.75
C GLY A 129 -5.58 -19.00 -10.06
N HIS A 130 -6.66 -18.22 -9.97
CA HIS A 130 -7.34 -17.59 -11.12
C HIS A 130 -7.11 -16.07 -11.20
N CYS A 131 -6.33 -15.52 -10.26
CA CYS A 131 -6.00 -14.10 -10.27
C CYS A 131 -4.86 -13.82 -11.27
N SER A 132 -4.98 -12.71 -12.01
CA SER A 132 -3.97 -12.26 -12.98
C SER A 132 -2.92 -11.35 -12.37
N LYS A 133 -3.24 -10.71 -11.25
CA LYS A 133 -2.34 -9.84 -10.49
C LYS A 133 -2.61 -10.01 -9.00
N TYR A 134 -1.58 -9.87 -8.18
CA TYR A 134 -1.66 -9.94 -6.74
C TYR A 134 -1.07 -8.67 -6.14
N PHE A 135 -1.73 -8.13 -5.12
CA PHE A 135 -1.25 -6.98 -4.37
C PHE A 135 -1.04 -7.44 -2.93
N VAL A 136 0.20 -7.38 -2.46
CA VAL A 136 0.59 -7.84 -1.14
C VAL A 136 1.12 -6.66 -0.34
N ASP A 137 0.49 -6.40 0.80
CA ASP A 137 0.83 -5.27 1.68
C ASP A 137 0.87 -5.73 3.14
N ALA A 138 1.83 -5.21 3.89
CA ALA A 138 1.99 -5.46 5.31
C ALA A 138 1.83 -4.15 6.09
N THR A 139 0.83 -4.08 6.97
CA THR A 139 0.52 -2.85 7.71
C THR A 139 0.56 -3.02 9.22
N PHE A 140 1.00 -1.95 9.89
CA PHE A 140 1.27 -1.90 11.33
C PHE A 140 0.24 -1.05 12.10
N ARG A 141 -0.47 -0.15 11.41
CA ARG A 141 -1.20 0.95 12.07
C ARG A 141 -2.39 0.47 12.92
N VAL A 142 -2.87 -0.76 12.69
CA VAL A 142 -4.11 -1.27 13.27
C VAL A 142 -4.00 -2.78 13.59
N CYS A 143 -2.92 -3.21 14.26
CA CYS A 143 -2.84 -4.59 14.77
C CYS A 143 -3.17 -4.67 16.26
N PRO A 144 -4.11 -5.55 16.68
CA PRO A 144 -4.29 -5.87 18.08
C PRO A 144 -3.09 -6.68 18.59
N HIS A 145 -2.67 -6.42 19.82
CA HIS A 145 -1.66 -7.24 20.48
C HIS A 145 -2.23 -8.67 20.70
N PRO A 146 -1.44 -9.77 20.59
CA PRO A 146 0.01 -9.90 20.52
C PRO A 146 0.63 -9.47 19.17
N PHE A 147 -0.17 -9.36 18.12
CA PHE A 147 0.30 -9.16 16.76
C PHE A 147 0.90 -7.78 16.53
N ARG A 148 1.88 -7.72 15.64
CA ARG A 148 2.61 -6.50 15.28
C ARG A 148 2.35 -6.09 13.83
N GLN A 149 1.85 -7.01 13.01
CA GLN A 149 1.69 -6.80 11.58
C GLN A 149 0.49 -7.57 11.05
N LEU A 150 -0.22 -6.95 10.12
CA LEU A 150 -1.27 -7.56 9.31
C LEU A 150 -0.75 -7.64 7.88
N LEU A 151 -0.40 -8.85 7.44
CA LEU A 151 -0.11 -9.14 6.04
C LEU A 151 -1.43 -9.38 5.30
N THR A 152 -1.61 -8.74 4.16
CA THR A 152 -2.79 -8.89 3.32
C THR A 152 -2.40 -9.22 1.91
N CYS A 153 -3.23 -10.01 1.24
CA CYS A 153 -3.15 -10.21 -0.20
C CYS A 153 -4.52 -9.98 -0.81
N SER A 154 -4.55 -9.25 -1.91
CA SER A 154 -5.71 -9.14 -2.80
C SER A 154 -5.30 -9.56 -4.20
N GLY A 155 -6.24 -10.07 -4.97
CA GLY A 155 -6.04 -10.56 -6.33
C GLY A 155 -6.98 -9.89 -7.31
N GLN A 156 -6.52 -9.70 -8.55
CA GLN A 156 -7.37 -9.29 -9.66
C GLN A 156 -8.03 -10.53 -10.28
N TYR A 157 -9.29 -10.77 -9.91
CA TYR A 157 -10.14 -11.83 -10.46
C TYR A 157 -11.07 -11.22 -11.51
N GLY A 158 -10.79 -11.50 -12.80
CA GLY A 158 -11.42 -10.79 -13.91
C GLY A 158 -11.12 -9.28 -13.86
N GLN A 159 -12.17 -8.46 -13.76
CA GLN A 159 -12.06 -7.00 -13.68
C GLN A 159 -12.15 -6.45 -12.24
N GLN A 160 -12.28 -7.32 -11.24
CA GLN A 160 -12.47 -6.93 -9.85
C GLN A 160 -11.24 -7.23 -9.01
N SER A 161 -10.95 -6.34 -8.07
CA SER A 161 -9.98 -6.62 -7.01
C SER A 161 -10.73 -7.27 -5.85
N VAL A 162 -10.33 -8.48 -5.49
CA VAL A 162 -10.91 -9.26 -4.40
C VAL A 162 -9.86 -9.52 -3.33
N PRO A 163 -10.19 -9.38 -2.04
CA PRO A 163 -9.28 -9.80 -1.00
C PRO A 163 -9.15 -11.32 -1.00
N LEU A 164 -7.93 -11.83 -0.86
CA LEU A 164 -7.64 -13.27 -0.87
C LEU A 164 -7.36 -13.79 0.52
N PHE A 165 -6.47 -13.14 1.28
CA PHE A 165 -6.19 -13.54 2.65
C PHE A 165 -5.74 -12.38 3.55
N TRP A 166 -5.85 -12.63 4.84
CA TRP A 166 -5.32 -11.80 5.91
C TRP A 166 -4.51 -12.67 6.86
N CYS A 167 -3.34 -12.22 7.27
CA CYS A 167 -2.49 -12.94 8.20
C CYS A 167 -2.02 -11.99 9.31
N LEU A 168 -2.47 -12.25 10.53
CA LEU A 168 -1.98 -11.58 11.73
C LEU A 168 -0.68 -12.24 12.15
N MET A 169 0.37 -11.44 12.33
CA MET A 169 1.73 -11.91 12.60
C MET A 169 2.34 -11.15 13.78
N SER A 170 2.98 -11.88 14.69
CA SER A 170 3.68 -11.30 15.86
C SER A 170 5.12 -10.89 15.56
N SER A 171 5.66 -11.30 14.41
CA SER A 171 7.02 -11.00 13.94
C SER A 171 7.00 -10.57 12.47
N LYS A 172 7.98 -9.73 12.08
CA LYS A 172 8.26 -9.31 10.70
C LYS A 172 9.50 -9.97 10.11
N SER A 173 9.99 -11.04 10.73
CA SER A 173 11.17 -11.74 10.23
C SER A 173 10.86 -12.38 8.87
N ALA A 174 11.89 -12.54 8.03
CA ALA A 174 11.78 -13.27 6.78
C ALA A 174 11.20 -14.69 7.00
N ALA A 175 11.55 -15.33 8.13
CA ALA A 175 11.00 -16.62 8.52
C ALA A 175 9.48 -16.57 8.79
N ALA A 176 8.96 -15.50 9.42
CA ALA A 176 7.53 -15.34 9.66
C ALA A 176 6.75 -15.15 8.35
N TYR A 177 7.26 -14.34 7.41
CA TYR A 177 6.64 -14.22 6.09
C TYR A 177 6.66 -15.54 5.32
N ARG A 178 7.78 -16.26 5.39
CA ARG A 178 7.94 -17.56 4.74
C ARG A 178 6.91 -18.56 5.27
N LEU A 179 6.72 -18.61 6.59
CA LEU A 179 5.68 -19.43 7.20
C LEU A 179 4.28 -19.01 6.74
N ALA A 180 3.98 -17.71 6.68
CA ALA A 180 2.67 -17.23 6.24
C ALA A 180 2.34 -17.67 4.82
N PHE A 181 3.26 -17.49 3.87
CA PHE A 181 3.05 -17.94 2.48
C PHE A 181 3.04 -19.46 2.34
N ARG A 182 3.84 -20.18 3.13
CA ARG A 182 3.79 -21.64 3.17
C ARG A 182 2.42 -22.14 3.60
N GLU A 183 1.84 -21.54 4.65
CA GLU A 183 0.50 -21.92 5.12
C GLU A 183 -0.57 -21.56 4.09
N VAL A 184 -0.45 -20.42 3.40
CA VAL A 184 -1.33 -20.10 2.24
C VAL A 184 -1.23 -21.18 1.18
N ASN A 185 -0.01 -21.54 0.74
CA ASN A 185 0.20 -22.59 -0.24
C ASN A 185 -0.42 -23.92 0.21
N ARG A 186 -0.14 -24.33 1.45
CA ARG A 186 -0.68 -25.57 2.04
C ARG A 186 -2.21 -25.61 2.02
N VAL A 187 -2.89 -24.56 2.49
CA VAL A 187 -4.37 -24.56 2.60
C VAL A 187 -5.06 -24.40 1.24
N VAL A 188 -4.45 -23.68 0.29
CA VAL A 188 -4.96 -23.53 -1.07
C VAL A 188 -4.79 -24.85 -1.84
N THR A 189 -3.58 -25.43 -1.81
CA THR A 189 -3.28 -26.72 -2.45
C THR A 189 -4.15 -27.84 -1.88
N ALA A 190 -4.36 -27.87 -0.55
CA ALA A 190 -5.22 -28.88 0.07
C ALA A 190 -6.67 -28.84 -0.45
N GLN A 191 -7.18 -27.66 -0.85
CA GLN A 191 -8.55 -27.53 -1.36
C GLN A 191 -8.64 -27.68 -2.89
N THR A 192 -7.67 -27.13 -3.62
CA THR A 192 -7.78 -26.96 -5.08
C THR A 192 -6.86 -27.90 -5.87
N GLY A 193 -5.94 -28.58 -5.20
CA GLY A 193 -4.93 -29.45 -5.79
C GLY A 193 -3.67 -28.72 -6.28
N ASP A 194 -3.67 -27.38 -6.30
CA ASP A 194 -2.56 -26.56 -6.78
C ASP A 194 -2.58 -25.16 -6.13
N CYS A 195 -1.42 -24.56 -5.88
CA CYS A 195 -1.33 -23.17 -5.43
C CYS A 195 -0.26 -22.44 -6.22
N ARG A 196 -0.74 -21.73 -7.25
CA ARG A 196 0.09 -20.95 -8.17
C ARG A 196 -0.30 -19.49 -8.20
N LEU A 197 0.67 -18.65 -8.54
CA LEU A 197 0.45 -17.25 -8.87
C LEU A 197 0.27 -17.11 -10.38
N GLY A 198 -0.94 -16.75 -10.82
CA GLY A 198 -1.28 -16.66 -12.25
C GLY A 198 -0.72 -15.44 -13.00
N GLY A 199 0.14 -14.63 -12.39
CA GLY A 199 0.68 -13.43 -13.02
C GLY A 199 1.56 -12.58 -12.09
N SER A 200 1.48 -11.25 -12.20
CA SER A 200 2.39 -10.35 -11.48
C SER A 200 2.00 -10.15 -10.03
N VAL A 201 2.99 -10.08 -9.13
CA VAL A 201 2.84 -9.67 -7.74
C VAL A 201 3.38 -8.27 -7.56
N MET A 202 2.56 -7.35 -7.06
CA MET A 202 2.98 -6.02 -6.63
C MET A 202 3.04 -6.01 -5.10
N THR A 203 4.16 -5.54 -4.56
CA THR A 203 4.34 -5.41 -3.12
C THR A 203 5.23 -4.21 -2.80
N ASP A 204 5.40 -3.90 -1.52
CA ASP A 204 6.39 -2.92 -1.10
C ASP A 204 7.82 -3.45 -1.32
N PHE A 205 8.78 -2.72 -0.78
CA PHE A 205 10.20 -3.02 -0.98
C PHE A 205 10.84 -3.74 0.20
N GLU A 206 10.04 -4.32 1.10
CA GLU A 206 10.56 -5.06 2.24
C GLU A 206 11.21 -6.37 1.79
N GLU A 207 12.52 -6.48 2.01
CA GLU A 207 13.32 -7.63 1.54
C GLU A 207 12.84 -8.96 2.13
N GLY A 208 12.43 -8.99 3.41
CA GLY A 208 11.89 -10.18 4.05
C GLY A 208 10.61 -10.70 3.39
N LEU A 209 9.72 -9.77 3.01
CA LEU A 209 8.47 -10.08 2.32
C LEU A 209 8.72 -10.57 0.89
N ARG A 210 9.54 -9.83 0.12
CA ARG A 210 9.91 -10.18 -1.26
C ARG A 210 10.67 -11.50 -1.32
N GLY A 211 11.60 -11.73 -0.40
CA GLY A 211 12.37 -12.97 -0.28
C GLY A 211 11.48 -14.17 0.03
N ALA A 212 10.49 -14.01 0.92
CA ALA A 212 9.55 -15.07 1.23
C ALA A 212 8.62 -15.42 0.06
N LEU A 213 8.14 -14.43 -0.70
CA LEU A 213 7.37 -14.65 -1.94
C LEU A 213 8.18 -15.46 -2.95
N ARG A 214 9.43 -15.05 -3.21
CA ARG A 214 10.33 -15.77 -4.13
C ARG A 214 10.61 -17.19 -3.66
N ALA A 215 10.77 -17.41 -2.35
CA ALA A 215 11.08 -18.72 -1.81
C ALA A 215 9.91 -19.70 -1.90
N GLU A 216 8.69 -19.27 -1.56
CA GLU A 216 7.53 -20.17 -1.48
C GLU A 216 6.76 -20.29 -2.81
N PHE A 217 6.96 -19.37 -3.76
CA PHE A 217 6.36 -19.40 -5.11
C PHE A 217 7.40 -19.40 -6.23
N ALA A 218 8.59 -19.95 -5.99
CA ALA A 218 9.72 -19.92 -6.93
C ALA A 218 9.39 -20.50 -8.32
N ALA A 219 8.51 -21.51 -8.38
CA ALA A 219 8.11 -22.16 -9.63
C ALA A 219 7.23 -21.28 -10.52
N ASP A 220 6.45 -20.38 -9.93
CA ASP A 220 5.44 -19.56 -10.63
C ASP A 220 5.86 -18.09 -10.75
N LEU A 221 6.68 -17.61 -9.81
CA LEU A 221 7.08 -16.21 -9.72
C LEU A 221 8.40 -15.97 -10.43
N ALA A 222 8.33 -15.71 -11.74
CA ALA A 222 9.46 -15.18 -12.48
C ALA A 222 9.97 -13.87 -11.83
N VAL A 223 11.28 -13.60 -11.96
CA VAL A 223 11.93 -12.42 -11.37
C VAL A 223 11.20 -11.13 -11.79
N ASP A 224 10.84 -11.02 -13.07
CA ASP A 224 10.17 -9.85 -13.65
C ASP A 224 8.67 -9.77 -13.31
N SER A 225 8.12 -10.77 -12.62
CA SER A 225 6.73 -10.76 -12.17
C SER A 225 6.58 -10.12 -10.78
N LEU A 226 7.67 -9.90 -10.03
CA LEU A 226 7.63 -9.28 -8.70
C LEU A 226 7.94 -7.77 -8.76
N ARG A 227 6.89 -6.99 -8.93
CA ARG A 227 6.90 -5.54 -9.18
C ARG A 227 6.91 -4.72 -7.89
N GLY A 228 7.52 -3.54 -7.95
CA GLY A 228 7.47 -2.55 -6.87
C GLY A 228 6.16 -1.76 -6.86
N CYS A 229 5.67 -1.40 -5.67
CA CYS A 229 4.52 -0.52 -5.52
C CYS A 229 4.93 0.96 -5.73
N VAL A 230 4.38 1.61 -6.75
CA VAL A 230 4.66 3.03 -7.08
C VAL A 230 4.33 3.96 -5.91
N PHE A 231 3.25 3.70 -5.18
CA PHE A 231 2.89 4.50 -4.00
C PHE A 231 3.99 4.49 -2.94
N HIS A 232 4.54 3.31 -2.64
CA HIS A 232 5.62 3.17 -1.67
C HIS A 232 6.93 3.77 -2.19
N LEU A 233 7.19 3.67 -3.49
CA LEU A 233 8.35 4.28 -4.15
C LEU A 233 8.29 5.81 -4.04
N HIS A 234 7.18 6.40 -4.48
CA HIS A 234 6.94 7.84 -4.39
C HIS A 234 7.02 8.35 -2.96
N LYS A 235 6.50 7.60 -2.00
CA LYS A 235 6.61 7.94 -0.57
C LYS A 235 8.07 7.97 -0.10
N SER A 236 8.88 6.99 -0.49
CA SER A 236 10.31 6.95 -0.14
C SER A 236 11.07 8.12 -0.77
N TRP A 237 10.84 8.39 -2.05
CA TRP A 237 11.45 9.50 -2.76
C TRP A 237 11.05 10.84 -2.18
N TYR A 238 9.76 11.04 -1.92
CA TYR A 238 9.26 12.27 -1.32
C TYR A 238 9.85 12.48 0.09
N SER A 239 9.96 11.42 0.89
CA SER A 239 10.60 11.51 2.20
C SER A 239 12.07 11.92 2.11
N HIS A 240 12.81 11.38 1.13
CA HIS A 240 14.22 11.74 0.94
C HIS A 240 14.39 13.16 0.41
N LEU A 241 13.60 13.54 -0.61
CA LEU A 241 13.52 14.91 -1.13
C LEU A 241 13.25 15.93 -0.02
N ARG A 242 12.32 15.62 0.90
CA ARG A 242 12.04 16.48 2.06
C ARG A 242 13.23 16.62 2.99
N SER A 243 13.97 15.55 3.23
CA SER A 243 15.19 15.61 4.07
C SER A 243 16.28 16.49 3.47
N LEU A 244 16.24 16.73 2.16
CA LEU A 244 17.13 17.63 1.43
C LEU A 244 16.61 19.07 1.32
N GLY A 245 15.47 19.40 1.93
CA GLY A 245 14.89 20.76 1.90
C GLY A 245 14.19 21.13 0.60
N LEU A 246 13.98 20.18 -0.32
CA LEU A 246 13.37 20.42 -1.63
C LEU A 246 11.83 20.49 -1.62
N GLU A 247 11.19 20.35 -0.44
CA GLU A 247 9.72 20.28 -0.32
C GLU A 247 9.01 21.51 -0.88
N ALA A 248 9.53 22.71 -0.59
CA ALA A 248 8.94 23.97 -1.04
C ALA A 248 8.97 24.09 -2.57
N CYS A 249 10.08 23.68 -3.19
CA CYS A 249 10.22 23.64 -4.64
C CYS A 249 9.28 22.60 -5.27
N TYR A 250 9.22 21.38 -4.71
CA TYR A 250 8.35 20.33 -5.25
C TYR A 250 6.85 20.68 -5.16
N ARG A 251 6.44 21.36 -4.10
CA ARG A 251 5.05 21.79 -3.85
C ARG A 251 4.72 23.17 -4.40
N GLU A 252 5.61 23.77 -5.18
CA GLU A 252 5.38 25.07 -5.83
C GLU A 252 4.04 25.05 -6.58
N GLU A 253 3.15 25.97 -6.23
CA GLU A 253 1.85 26.14 -6.90
C GLU A 253 2.01 27.05 -8.11
N GLN A 254 1.35 26.67 -9.21
CA GLN A 254 1.36 27.49 -10.41
C GLN A 254 0.64 28.81 -10.14
N THR A 255 1.31 29.93 -10.41
CA THR A 255 0.65 31.24 -10.44
C THR A 255 0.49 31.69 -11.89
N ALA A 256 -0.48 32.57 -12.17
CA ALA A 256 -0.66 33.11 -13.52
C ALA A 256 0.54 33.93 -14.02
N ALA A 257 1.41 34.40 -13.12
CA ALA A 257 2.56 35.27 -13.43
C ALA A 257 3.91 34.53 -13.51
N ALA A 258 4.05 33.39 -12.83
CA ALA A 258 5.25 32.56 -12.85
C ALA A 258 4.84 31.10 -13.08
N GLY A 259 5.33 30.50 -14.18
CA GLY A 259 5.27 29.06 -14.37
C GLY A 259 6.17 28.33 -13.35
N TYR A 260 6.16 27.00 -13.38
CA TYR A 260 7.02 26.20 -12.50
C TYR A 260 8.52 26.55 -12.66
N SER A 261 9.28 26.43 -11.59
CA SER A 261 10.76 26.44 -11.65
C SER A 261 11.30 25.26 -12.48
N ASP A 262 12.53 25.37 -12.96
CA ASP A 262 13.23 24.25 -13.62
C ASP A 262 13.40 23.08 -12.65
N GLU A 263 13.70 23.38 -11.40
CA GLU A 263 13.78 22.43 -10.29
C GLU A 263 12.47 21.69 -10.07
N ASN A 264 11.33 22.40 -10.00
CA ASN A 264 10.03 21.77 -9.84
C ASN A 264 9.72 20.80 -10.99
N ARG A 265 9.86 21.27 -12.24
CA ARG A 265 9.64 20.43 -13.43
C ARG A 265 10.53 19.20 -13.43
N TRP A 266 11.81 19.37 -13.09
CA TRP A 266 12.76 18.27 -13.07
C TRP A 266 12.41 17.24 -11.99
N LEU A 267 12.06 17.67 -10.78
CA LEU A 267 11.64 16.78 -9.69
C LEU A 267 10.38 15.99 -10.07
N HIS A 268 9.35 16.65 -10.62
CA HIS A 268 8.13 15.97 -11.09
C HIS A 268 8.43 14.98 -12.23
N SER A 269 9.36 15.33 -13.12
CA SER A 269 9.80 14.43 -14.20
C SER A 269 10.47 13.16 -13.67
N CYS A 270 11.23 13.26 -12.56
CA CYS A 270 11.78 12.08 -11.88
C CYS A 270 10.64 11.13 -11.45
N PHE A 271 9.61 11.64 -10.77
CA PHE A 271 8.46 10.83 -10.33
C PHE A 271 7.68 10.22 -11.51
N GLY A 272 7.66 10.91 -12.65
CA GLY A 272 7.08 10.44 -13.91
C GLY A 272 7.82 9.27 -14.56
N LEU A 273 9.06 8.96 -14.18
CA LEU A 273 9.80 7.79 -14.71
C LEU A 273 9.05 6.48 -14.43
N CYS A 274 8.29 6.42 -13.34
CA CYS A 274 7.48 5.25 -12.97
C CYS A 274 6.32 4.96 -13.95
N CYS A 275 6.01 5.91 -14.84
CA CYS A 275 4.96 5.79 -15.84
C CYS A 275 5.48 5.30 -17.20
N LEU A 276 6.80 5.13 -17.35
CA LEU A 276 7.42 4.63 -18.57
C LEU A 276 7.47 3.10 -18.57
N ASN A 277 7.62 2.51 -19.75
CA ASN A 277 7.92 1.09 -19.82
C ASN A 277 9.31 0.83 -19.21
N PRO A 278 9.53 -0.30 -18.50
CA PRO A 278 10.81 -0.60 -17.85
C PRO A 278 12.02 -0.44 -18.78
N ASP A 279 11.89 -0.85 -20.04
CA ASP A 279 12.94 -0.77 -21.06
C ASP A 279 13.30 0.67 -21.45
N GLU A 280 12.40 1.63 -21.21
CA GLU A 280 12.59 3.05 -21.54
C GLU A 280 13.18 3.84 -20.36
N VAL A 281 13.03 3.36 -19.13
CA VAL A 281 13.39 4.12 -17.92
C VAL A 281 14.87 4.48 -17.90
N ARG A 282 15.76 3.56 -18.27
CA ARG A 282 17.21 3.82 -18.29
C ARG A 282 17.56 4.93 -19.28
N ASN A 283 16.99 4.90 -20.48
CA ASN A 283 17.24 5.92 -21.50
C ASN A 283 16.64 7.27 -21.09
N ALA A 284 15.44 7.26 -20.53
CA ALA A 284 14.80 8.47 -20.00
C ALA A 284 15.61 9.07 -18.84
N TRP A 285 16.18 8.25 -17.97
CA TRP A 285 17.06 8.72 -16.89
C TRP A 285 18.29 9.44 -17.45
N VAL A 286 18.97 8.90 -18.47
CA VAL A 286 20.14 9.56 -19.08
C VAL A 286 19.78 10.97 -19.59
N VAL A 287 18.63 11.12 -20.25
CA VAL A 287 18.15 12.42 -20.74
C VAL A 287 17.82 13.35 -19.57
N LEU A 288 17.07 12.86 -18.58
CA LEU A 288 16.63 13.64 -17.43
C LEU A 288 17.82 14.12 -16.58
N ARG A 289 18.82 13.25 -16.41
CA ARG A 289 20.07 13.52 -15.72
C ARG A 289 20.92 14.58 -16.42
N ALA A 290 20.88 14.63 -17.76
CA ALA A 290 21.64 15.61 -18.54
C ALA A 290 21.09 17.04 -18.39
N VAL A 291 19.78 17.17 -18.19
CA VAL A 291 19.08 18.46 -18.04
C VAL A 291 18.84 18.86 -16.57
N ALA A 292 19.43 18.14 -15.61
CA ALA A 292 19.28 18.43 -14.20
C ALA A 292 19.85 19.81 -13.81
N PRO A 293 19.15 20.59 -12.96
CA PRO A 293 19.67 21.85 -12.43
C PRO A 293 21.00 21.65 -11.69
N ARG A 294 22.10 22.17 -12.27
CA ARG A 294 23.47 21.93 -11.79
C ARG A 294 23.89 22.79 -10.61
N ASN A 295 23.25 23.95 -10.43
CA ASN A 295 23.61 24.93 -9.40
C ASN A 295 22.85 24.72 -8.08
N ASN A 296 22.29 23.53 -7.85
CA ASN A 296 21.51 23.19 -6.67
C ASN A 296 22.04 21.90 -6.04
N ASP A 297 22.80 22.04 -4.95
CA ASP A 297 23.44 20.92 -4.27
C ASP A 297 22.43 19.88 -3.75
N ALA A 298 21.25 20.31 -3.30
CA ALA A 298 20.21 19.40 -2.84
C ALA A 298 19.66 18.53 -3.98
N ILE A 299 19.55 19.07 -5.19
CA ILE A 299 19.21 18.27 -6.39
C ILE A 299 20.32 17.29 -6.72
N GLN A 300 21.59 17.69 -6.63
CA GLN A 300 22.70 16.77 -6.86
C GLN A 300 22.71 15.61 -5.85
N SER A 301 22.46 15.88 -4.56
CA SER A 301 22.29 14.82 -3.55
C SER A 301 21.08 13.92 -3.84
N PHE A 302 19.98 14.46 -4.35
CA PHE A 302 18.83 13.66 -4.74
C PHE A 302 19.13 12.74 -5.94
N ILE A 303 19.91 13.22 -6.91
CA ILE A 303 20.41 12.40 -8.04
C ILE A 303 21.26 11.24 -7.53
N GLU A 304 22.23 11.50 -6.65
CA GLU A 304 23.10 10.47 -6.08
C GLU A 304 22.28 9.40 -5.34
N TYR A 305 21.26 9.82 -4.59
CA TYR A 305 20.31 8.91 -3.97
C TYR A 305 19.58 8.05 -4.99
N LEU A 306 19.04 8.65 -6.06
CA LEU A 306 18.33 7.91 -7.10
C LEU A 306 19.25 6.92 -7.82
N GLU A 307 20.47 7.35 -8.15
CA GLU A 307 21.45 6.51 -8.84
C GLU A 307 21.87 5.32 -7.99
N ALA A 308 22.25 5.56 -6.73
CA ALA A 308 22.67 4.52 -5.80
C ALA A 308 21.58 3.47 -5.55
N ASN A 309 20.32 3.89 -5.44
CA ASN A 309 19.24 3.01 -4.99
C ASN A 309 18.39 2.42 -6.11
N TYR A 310 18.36 3.01 -7.32
CA TYR A 310 17.39 2.62 -8.37
C TYR A 310 17.95 2.46 -9.79
N VAL A 311 19.09 3.08 -10.12
CA VAL A 311 19.58 3.16 -11.52
C VAL A 311 20.81 2.30 -11.77
N LEU A 312 21.78 2.32 -10.84
CA LEU A 312 23.06 1.65 -11.02
C LEU A 312 22.90 0.13 -11.02
N GLU A 313 23.83 -0.57 -11.65
CA GLU A 313 23.76 -2.04 -11.83
C GLU A 313 23.74 -2.80 -10.48
N GLY A 314 24.33 -2.22 -9.43
CA GLY A 314 24.32 -2.73 -8.06
C GLY A 314 23.18 -2.20 -7.18
N SER A 315 22.23 -1.45 -7.72
CA SER A 315 21.10 -0.93 -6.96
C SER A 315 20.23 -2.06 -6.42
N THR A 316 19.86 -1.96 -5.15
CA THR A 316 19.00 -2.93 -4.45
C THR A 316 17.59 -2.95 -5.01
N MET A 317 17.18 -1.87 -5.68
CA MET A 317 15.89 -1.74 -6.34
C MET A 317 16.12 -1.38 -7.80
N LYS A 318 15.34 -1.95 -8.71
CA LYS A 318 15.31 -1.56 -10.12
C LYS A 318 13.99 -0.87 -10.41
N PHE A 319 13.98 -0.03 -11.43
CA PHE A 319 12.76 0.50 -12.05
C PHE A 319 12.03 -0.63 -12.81
N GLU A 320 11.49 -1.59 -12.07
CA GLU A 320 10.79 -2.77 -12.60
C GLU A 320 9.41 -2.95 -11.95
#